data_AF-A0A7W1LZJ8-F1
#
_entry.id   AF-A0A7W1LZJ8-F1
#
_cell.length_a   1.000
_cell.length_b   1.000
_cell.length_c   1.000
_cell.angle_alpha   90.00
_cell.angle_beta   90.00
_cell.angle_gamma   90.00
#
_symmetry.space_group_name_H-M   'P 1'
#
loop_
_entity.id
_entity.type
_entity.pdbx_description
1 polymer ?
#
loop_
_entity_poly.entity_id
_entity_poly.type
_entity_poly.pdbx_seq_one_letter_code
_entity_poly.pdbx_strand_id
1 'polypeptide(L)'
;MNATSLDLSGKLPPEQVAVFRLINEVAAREHVQFFVVGAKARDLVLHYAYGIPQRRATNDIDFGLLMSGWSKFDRLKRALVATGKFIAHPRMEHRLLSDEFSAIIDLVPFGEIENPKGVIAWQPDFTTRMSTLGFREAWQTSVRVRLAEDLEVAVASPAGLALLKLVAWDDRHYQRDAQDLGLLLSTYIDAGNAERLYGEQAEHADLLEDPEFDYEHASARILGRDVAAIMSKESRSIIERILAEETNEAGQLRLATEMTGGAHFRGETERALIMLRQLRQGIKDRVTG
;
A
#
# COMPACT_ATOMS: atom_id res chain seq x y z
N MET A 1 3.02 -20.79 0.76
CA MET A 1 2.06 -19.76 0.35
C MET A 1 2.01 -19.78 -1.17
N ASN A 2 0.91 -20.27 -1.75
CA ASN A 2 0.69 -20.16 -3.18
C ASN A 2 0.60 -18.67 -3.51
N ALA A 3 1.41 -18.19 -4.46
CA ALA A 3 1.28 -16.83 -4.95
C ALA A 3 -0.08 -16.72 -5.64
N THR A 4 -1.07 -16.16 -4.96
CA THR A 4 -2.38 -15.87 -5.55
C THR A 4 -2.17 -14.87 -6.68
N SER A 5 -2.15 -15.35 -7.92
CA SER A 5 -2.14 -14.51 -9.11
C SER A 5 -3.57 -14.04 -9.36
N LEU A 6 -3.79 -12.73 -9.33
CA LEU A 6 -5.10 -12.12 -9.61
C LEU A 6 -5.17 -11.80 -11.10
N ASP A 7 -6.17 -12.34 -11.80
CA ASP A 7 -6.38 -12.04 -13.22
C ASP A 7 -7.39 -10.90 -13.41
N LEU A 8 -6.88 -9.76 -13.89
CA LEU A 8 -7.63 -8.55 -14.19
C LEU A 8 -7.61 -8.23 -15.69
N SER A 9 -7.25 -9.20 -16.54
CA SER A 9 -7.23 -9.03 -17.99
C SER A 9 -8.59 -8.53 -18.50
N GLY A 10 -8.58 -7.42 -19.23
CA GLY A 10 -9.79 -6.80 -19.79
C GLY A 10 -10.67 -6.04 -18.79
N LYS A 11 -10.28 -5.94 -17.51
CA LYS A 11 -11.04 -5.18 -16.49
C LYS A 11 -10.64 -3.71 -16.40
N LEU A 12 -9.40 -3.39 -16.75
CA LEU A 12 -8.88 -2.03 -16.69
C LEU A 12 -9.09 -1.27 -18.00
N PRO A 13 -9.22 0.07 -17.94
CA PRO A 13 -9.18 0.89 -19.14
C PRO A 13 -7.88 0.68 -19.95
N PRO A 14 -7.94 0.57 -21.30
CA PRO A 14 -6.78 0.28 -22.13
C PRO A 14 -5.61 1.25 -21.94
N GLU A 15 -5.89 2.53 -21.70
CA GLU A 15 -4.88 3.56 -21.45
C GLU A 15 -4.08 3.30 -20.16
N GLN A 16 -4.72 2.77 -19.11
CA GLN A 16 -4.00 2.39 -17.88
C GLN A 16 -3.13 1.15 -18.11
N VAL A 17 -3.63 0.17 -18.87
CA VAL A 17 -2.83 -1.02 -19.25
C VAL A 17 -1.62 -0.60 -20.09
N ALA A 18 -1.77 0.37 -20.99
CA ALA A 18 -0.67 0.91 -21.80
C ALA A 18 0.42 1.56 -20.94
N VAL A 19 0.05 2.30 -19.88
CA VAL A 19 1.01 2.84 -18.91
C VAL A 19 1.81 1.72 -18.26
N PHE A 20 1.14 0.70 -17.70
CA PHE A 20 1.83 -0.43 -17.06
C PHE A 20 2.75 -1.17 -18.02
N ARG A 21 2.32 -1.36 -19.27
CA ARG A 21 3.13 -1.97 -20.32
C ARG A 21 4.40 -1.18 -20.59
N LEU A 22 4.27 0.14 -20.78
CA LEU A 22 5.41 1.00 -21.07
C LEU A 22 6.40 1.09 -19.90
N ILE A 23 5.90 1.19 -18.66
CA ILE A 23 6.74 1.14 -17.46
C ILE A 23 7.46 -0.21 -17.37
N ASN A 24 6.76 -1.32 -17.61
CA ASN A 24 7.34 -2.66 -17.57
C ASN A 24 8.45 -2.85 -18.63
N GLU A 25 8.22 -2.41 -19.87
CA GLU A 25 9.21 -2.49 -20.93
C GLU A 25 10.48 -1.67 -20.62
N VAL A 26 10.32 -0.43 -20.18
CA VAL A 26 11.47 0.42 -19.86
C VAL A 26 12.20 -0.07 -18.62
N ALA A 27 11.48 -0.48 -17.58
CA ALA A 27 12.08 -1.06 -16.38
C ALA A 27 12.86 -2.34 -16.68
N ALA A 28 12.33 -3.22 -17.55
CA ALA A 28 13.03 -4.43 -17.98
C ALA A 28 14.34 -4.13 -18.71
N ARG A 29 14.33 -3.16 -19.65
CA ARG A 29 15.54 -2.71 -20.38
C ARG A 29 16.59 -2.12 -19.45
N GLU A 30 16.16 -1.41 -18.41
CA GLU A 30 17.03 -0.77 -17.41
C GLU A 30 17.39 -1.69 -16.22
N HIS A 31 16.96 -2.96 -16.27
CA HIS A 31 17.14 -3.94 -15.19
C HIS A 31 16.67 -3.41 -13.83
N VAL A 32 15.51 -2.75 -13.81
CA VAL A 32 14.85 -2.24 -12.61
C VAL A 32 13.65 -3.12 -12.28
N GLN A 33 13.62 -3.62 -11.04
CA GLN A 33 12.42 -4.24 -10.49
C GLN A 33 11.54 -3.16 -9.89
N PHE A 34 10.23 -3.31 -10.04
CA PHE A 34 9.25 -2.40 -9.46
C PHE A 34 8.03 -3.16 -8.94
N PHE A 35 7.22 -2.45 -8.18
CA PHE A 35 5.87 -2.84 -7.82
C PHE A 35 4.96 -1.62 -7.73
N VAL A 36 3.66 -1.85 -7.91
CA VAL A 36 2.64 -0.81 -7.82
C VAL A 36 2.27 -0.60 -6.35
N VAL A 37 2.24 0.65 -5.92
CA VAL A 37 1.85 1.07 -4.56
C VAL A 37 0.73 2.12 -4.62
N GLY A 38 0.44 2.74 -3.48
CA GLY A 38 -0.49 3.87 -3.42
C GLY A 38 -1.95 3.49 -3.73
N ALA A 39 -2.72 4.51 -4.15
CA ALA A 39 -4.15 4.34 -4.36
C ALA A 39 -4.46 3.41 -5.55
N LYS A 40 -3.62 3.40 -6.59
CA LYS A 40 -3.80 2.49 -7.72
C LYS A 40 -3.66 1.02 -7.31
N ALA A 41 -2.67 0.68 -6.48
CA ALA A 41 -2.52 -0.68 -5.95
C ALA A 41 -3.73 -1.12 -5.13
N ARG A 42 -4.24 -0.23 -4.26
CA ARG A 42 -5.49 -0.45 -3.53
C ARG A 42 -6.65 -0.75 -4.47
N ASP A 43 -6.81 0.02 -5.54
CA ASP A 43 -7.92 -0.16 -6.49
C ASP A 43 -7.79 -1.45 -7.31
N LEU A 44 -6.58 -1.80 -7.75
CA LEU A 44 -6.31 -3.08 -8.42
C LEU A 44 -6.76 -4.26 -7.58
N VAL A 45 -6.43 -4.26 -6.28
CA VAL A 45 -6.75 -5.37 -5.38
C VAL A 45 -8.21 -5.29 -4.91
N LEU A 46 -8.61 -4.21 -4.24
CA LEU A 46 -9.92 -4.14 -3.60
C LEU A 46 -11.04 -4.01 -4.64
N HIS A 47 -10.90 -3.11 -5.61
CA HIS A 47 -11.98 -2.80 -6.54
C HIS A 47 -12.04 -3.79 -7.71
N TYR A 48 -10.95 -3.93 -8.47
CA TYR A 48 -10.98 -4.75 -9.68
C TYR A 48 -10.94 -6.27 -9.40
N ALA A 49 -10.26 -6.69 -8.33
CA ALA A 49 -10.19 -8.11 -7.98
C ALA A 49 -11.38 -8.57 -7.13
N TYR A 50 -11.75 -7.79 -6.10
CA TYR A 50 -12.75 -8.19 -5.11
C TYR A 50 -14.06 -7.39 -5.15
N GLY A 51 -14.24 -6.46 -6.10
CA GLY A 51 -15.49 -5.74 -6.28
C GLY A 51 -15.82 -4.72 -5.19
N ILE A 52 -14.88 -4.40 -4.30
CA ILE A 52 -15.08 -3.42 -3.23
C ILE A 52 -15.21 -2.02 -3.87
N PRO A 53 -16.27 -1.24 -3.55
CA PRO A 53 -16.52 0.03 -4.22
C PRO A 53 -15.38 1.04 -4.05
N GLN A 54 -14.89 1.57 -5.17
CA GLN A 54 -13.97 2.69 -5.18
C GLN A 54 -14.72 3.99 -4.88
N ARG A 55 -14.19 4.79 -3.95
CA ARG A 55 -14.81 6.07 -3.53
C ARG A 55 -14.22 7.28 -4.25
N ARG A 56 -12.99 7.16 -4.72
CA ARG A 56 -12.23 8.24 -5.34
C ARG A 56 -11.46 7.68 -6.52
N ALA A 57 -11.72 8.19 -7.71
CA ALA A 57 -10.88 7.92 -8.86
C ALA A 57 -9.49 8.52 -8.64
N THR A 58 -8.46 7.76 -8.97
CA THR A 58 -7.08 8.22 -9.02
C THR A 58 -6.52 8.01 -10.42
N ASN A 59 -5.98 9.11 -10.96
CA ASN A 59 -5.16 9.09 -12.17
C ASN A 59 -3.67 8.94 -11.80
N ASP A 60 -3.35 9.06 -10.50
CA ASP A 60 -2.01 8.84 -9.97
C ASP A 60 -1.74 7.32 -9.93
N ILE A 61 -0.58 6.94 -10.47
CA ILE A 61 -0.03 5.59 -10.39
C ILE A 61 1.36 5.67 -9.77
N ASP A 62 1.45 5.18 -8.54
CA ASP A 62 2.68 5.16 -7.77
C ASP A 62 3.45 3.85 -8.00
N PHE A 63 4.74 3.96 -8.31
CA PHE A 63 5.65 2.84 -8.49
C PHE A 63 6.77 2.89 -7.46
N GLY A 64 6.90 1.84 -6.65
CA GLY A 64 8.10 1.59 -5.88
C GLY A 64 9.15 0.95 -6.77
N LEU A 65 10.34 1.57 -6.87
CA LEU A 65 11.44 1.14 -7.73
C LEU A 65 12.63 0.65 -6.90
N LEU A 66 13.03 -0.61 -7.08
CA LEU A 66 14.20 -1.14 -6.40
C LEU A 66 15.49 -0.63 -7.07
N MET A 67 16.18 0.27 -6.37
CA MET A 67 17.29 1.07 -6.90
C MET A 67 18.55 0.90 -6.06
N SER A 68 19.69 0.83 -6.76
CA SER A 68 21.01 0.82 -6.14
C SER A 68 21.61 2.22 -5.93
N GLY A 69 21.02 3.25 -6.55
CA GLY A 69 21.51 4.61 -6.47
C GLY A 69 20.85 5.56 -7.47
N TRP A 70 21.09 6.86 -7.27
CA TRP A 70 20.47 7.93 -8.05
C TRP A 70 20.80 7.90 -9.55
N SER A 71 22.02 7.52 -9.94
CA SER A 71 22.36 7.40 -11.36
C SER A 71 21.54 6.35 -12.11
N LYS A 72 21.03 5.31 -11.41
CA LYS A 72 20.11 4.32 -11.99
C LYS A 72 18.70 4.90 -12.12
N PHE A 73 18.25 5.64 -11.11
CA PHE A 73 16.99 6.38 -11.15
C PHE A 73 16.93 7.39 -12.30
N ASP A 74 17.96 8.23 -12.46
CA ASP A 74 18.04 9.23 -13.53
C ASP A 74 18.03 8.62 -14.93
N ARG A 75 18.66 7.45 -15.09
CA ARG A 75 18.67 6.73 -16.36
C ARG A 75 17.27 6.18 -16.69
N LEU A 76 16.60 5.54 -15.72
CA LEU A 76 15.23 5.08 -15.90
C LEU A 76 14.29 6.24 -16.25
N LYS A 77 14.36 7.35 -15.49
CA LYS A 77 13.53 8.53 -15.72
C LYS A 77 13.75 9.12 -17.12
N ARG A 78 15.01 9.23 -17.57
CA ARG A 78 15.33 9.68 -18.94
C ARG A 78 14.84 8.70 -20.00
N ALA A 79 14.97 7.39 -19.77
CA ALA A 79 14.48 6.38 -20.69
C ALA A 79 12.95 6.44 -20.85
N LEU A 80 12.22 6.67 -19.75
CA LEU A 80 10.77 6.89 -19.76
C LEU A 80 10.39 8.14 -20.55
N VAL A 81 11.06 9.27 -20.34
CA VAL A 81 10.81 10.51 -21.09
C VAL A 81 11.17 10.35 -22.58
N ALA A 82 12.24 9.61 -22.90
CA ALA A 82 12.67 9.36 -24.27
C ALA A 82 11.66 8.54 -25.11
N THR A 83 10.67 7.92 -24.49
CA THR A 83 9.54 7.28 -25.20
C THR A 83 8.65 8.30 -25.92
N GLY A 84 8.73 9.58 -25.55
CA GLY A 84 7.81 10.63 -26.02
C GLY A 84 6.42 10.58 -25.39
N LYS A 85 6.15 9.62 -24.51
CA LYS A 85 4.85 9.40 -23.86
C LYS A 85 4.75 10.04 -22.48
N PHE A 86 5.89 10.43 -21.90
CA PHE A 86 6.00 11.02 -20.58
C PHE A 86 6.80 12.32 -20.62
N ILE A 87 6.38 13.28 -19.80
CA ILE A 87 7.07 14.54 -19.57
C ILE A 87 7.45 14.60 -18.09
N ALA A 88 8.71 14.95 -17.79
CA ALA A 88 9.14 15.14 -16.41
C ALA A 88 8.45 16.38 -15.79
N HIS A 89 7.95 16.24 -14.57
CA HIS A 89 7.37 17.38 -13.87
C HIS A 89 8.47 18.40 -13.50
N PRO A 90 8.28 19.71 -13.72
CA PRO A 90 9.34 20.71 -13.57
C PRO A 90 9.78 20.97 -12.13
N ARG A 91 9.00 20.52 -11.13
CA ARG A 91 9.24 20.79 -9.70
C ARG A 91 9.19 19.55 -8.80
N MET A 92 8.81 18.39 -9.34
CA MET A 92 8.61 17.17 -8.55
C MET A 92 9.45 16.07 -9.17
N GLU A 93 10.58 15.78 -8.54
CA GLU A 93 11.60 14.90 -9.15
C GLU A 93 11.13 13.47 -9.38
N HIS A 94 10.19 12.99 -8.59
CA HIS A 94 9.62 11.66 -8.75
C HIS A 94 8.51 11.60 -9.80
N ARG A 95 8.00 12.74 -10.29
CA ARG A 95 6.75 12.76 -11.05
C ARG A 95 6.98 12.87 -12.56
N LEU A 96 6.27 12.02 -13.30
CA LEU A 96 6.07 12.13 -14.74
C LEU A 96 4.59 12.39 -15.04
N LEU A 97 4.33 13.12 -16.11
CA LEU A 97 3.00 13.43 -16.63
C LEU A 97 2.82 12.78 -17.99
N SER A 98 1.61 12.29 -18.27
CA SER A 98 1.22 11.85 -19.61
C SER A 98 -0.17 12.36 -19.97
N ASP A 99 -0.24 13.28 -20.93
CA ASP A 99 -1.51 13.76 -21.47
C ASP A 99 -2.23 12.67 -22.27
N GLU A 100 -1.45 11.86 -23.02
CA GLU A 100 -1.97 10.75 -23.84
C GLU A 100 -2.72 9.72 -22.99
N PHE A 101 -2.20 9.39 -21.80
CA PHE A 101 -2.82 8.44 -20.90
C PHE A 101 -3.70 9.10 -19.83
N SER A 102 -3.76 10.44 -19.80
CA SER A 102 -4.39 11.21 -18.71
C SER A 102 -3.94 10.74 -17.33
N ALA A 103 -2.64 10.44 -17.19
CA ALA A 103 -2.06 9.78 -16.02
C ALA A 103 -0.93 10.60 -15.40
N ILE A 104 -0.85 10.52 -14.07
CA ILE A 104 0.26 11.07 -13.28
C ILE A 104 1.03 9.87 -12.73
N ILE A 105 2.33 9.83 -12.96
CA ILE A 105 3.18 8.71 -12.55
C ILE A 105 4.15 9.19 -11.48
N ASP A 106 4.09 8.59 -10.30
CA ASP A 106 5.00 8.88 -9.20
C ASP A 106 6.00 7.73 -9.02
N LEU A 107 7.28 8.04 -9.17
CA LEU A 107 8.39 7.09 -9.13
C LEU A 107 9.14 7.20 -7.80
N VAL A 108 8.94 6.23 -6.92
CA VAL A 108 9.53 6.22 -5.58
C VAL A 108 10.68 5.21 -5.53
N PRO A 109 11.95 5.65 -5.47
CA PRO A 109 13.06 4.73 -5.35
C PRO A 109 13.20 4.23 -3.90
N PHE A 110 13.52 2.95 -3.73
CA PHE A 110 13.81 2.32 -2.45
C PHE A 110 14.90 1.25 -2.63
N GLY A 111 15.48 0.77 -1.53
CA GLY A 111 16.55 -0.22 -1.58
C GLY A 111 17.93 0.34 -1.19
N GLU A 112 18.98 0.03 -1.95
CA GLU A 112 20.35 0.46 -1.58
C GLU A 112 20.56 1.97 -1.79
N ILE A 113 19.65 2.64 -2.51
CA ILE A 113 19.61 4.09 -2.65
C ILE A 113 19.32 4.83 -1.33
N GLU A 114 18.77 4.13 -0.33
CA GLU A 114 18.38 4.69 0.96
C GLU A 114 19.60 5.07 1.81
N ASN A 115 19.58 6.28 2.37
CA ASN A 115 20.62 6.75 3.28
C ASN A 115 20.06 7.78 4.29
N PRO A 116 19.85 7.42 5.56
CA PRO A 116 19.99 6.07 6.12
C PRO A 116 18.93 5.10 5.57
N LYS A 117 19.07 3.79 5.87
CA LYS A 117 18.08 2.75 5.50
C LYS A 117 16.65 3.19 5.85
N GLY A 118 15.71 2.99 4.92
CA GLY A 118 14.32 3.41 5.05
C GLY A 118 14.08 4.91 4.84
N VAL A 119 15.08 5.68 4.39
CA VAL A 119 14.94 7.10 4.08
C VAL A 119 15.68 7.43 2.78
N ILE A 120 15.03 8.18 1.90
CA ILE A 120 15.66 8.82 0.75
C ILE A 120 15.69 10.33 0.92
N ALA A 121 16.65 10.99 0.28
CA ALA A 121 16.72 12.43 0.15
C ALA A 121 16.72 12.78 -1.34
N TRP A 122 15.73 13.54 -1.80
CA TRP A 122 15.56 13.85 -3.21
C TRP A 122 16.70 14.72 -3.76
N GLN A 123 17.22 14.35 -4.93
CA GLN A 123 18.12 15.19 -5.71
C GLN A 123 17.45 16.51 -6.16
N PRO A 124 18.22 17.52 -6.58
CA PRO A 124 19.68 17.59 -6.57
C PRO A 124 20.28 18.06 -5.24
N ASP A 125 19.48 18.65 -4.34
CA ASP A 125 19.99 19.28 -3.12
C ASP A 125 20.01 18.36 -1.89
N PHE A 126 19.33 17.21 -1.96
CA PHE A 126 19.21 16.23 -0.88
C PHE A 126 18.64 16.81 0.42
N THR A 127 17.85 17.89 0.33
CA THR A 127 17.24 18.54 1.51
C THR A 127 15.87 17.96 1.83
N THR A 128 15.10 17.59 0.81
CA THR A 128 13.77 17.03 0.96
C THR A 128 13.87 15.54 1.19
N ARG A 129 13.55 15.10 2.42
CA ARG A 129 13.58 13.69 2.81
C ARG A 129 12.20 13.06 2.68
N MET A 130 12.18 11.75 2.45
CA MET A 130 10.97 10.94 2.45
C MET A 130 11.28 9.59 3.10
N SER A 131 10.37 9.12 3.96
CA SER A 131 10.45 7.76 4.48
C SER A 131 10.09 6.75 3.38
N THR A 132 10.93 5.73 3.21
CA THR A 132 10.65 4.52 2.43
C THR A 132 10.57 3.28 3.32
N LEU A 133 10.47 3.48 4.65
CA LEU A 133 10.25 2.39 5.59
C LEU A 133 9.01 1.58 5.19
N GLY A 134 9.13 0.24 5.18
CA GLY A 134 8.06 -0.65 4.77
C GLY A 134 8.02 -0.97 3.27
N PHE A 135 8.74 -0.24 2.40
CA PHE A 135 8.73 -0.53 0.95
C PHE A 135 9.33 -1.89 0.63
N ARG A 136 10.41 -2.29 1.33
CA ARG A 136 11.04 -3.59 1.11
C ARG A 136 10.11 -4.73 1.53
N GLU A 137 9.49 -4.62 2.70
CA GLU A 137 8.50 -5.58 3.20
C GLU A 137 7.30 -5.69 2.26
N ALA A 138 6.74 -4.57 1.81
CA ALA A 138 5.60 -4.53 0.89
C ALA A 138 5.94 -5.08 -0.50
N TRP A 139 7.17 -4.87 -0.98
CA TRP A 139 7.65 -5.43 -2.25
C TRP A 139 7.82 -6.94 -2.18
N GLN A 140 8.48 -7.45 -1.13
CA GLN A 140 8.75 -8.89 -0.94
C GLN A 140 7.46 -9.71 -0.77
N THR A 141 6.39 -9.07 -0.30
CA THR A 141 5.09 -9.70 -0.02
C THR A 141 4.00 -9.21 -0.98
N SER A 142 4.42 -8.63 -2.11
CA SER A 142 3.52 -8.18 -3.16
C SER A 142 2.76 -9.36 -3.80
N VAL A 143 1.54 -9.09 -4.25
CA VAL A 143 0.72 -10.03 -5.02
C VAL A 143 0.99 -9.83 -6.52
N ARG A 144 0.92 -10.91 -7.28
CA ARG A 144 1.06 -10.87 -8.74
C ARG A 144 -0.31 -10.58 -9.36
N VAL A 145 -0.37 -9.60 -10.25
CA VAL A 145 -1.61 -9.17 -10.89
C VAL A 145 -1.41 -9.17 -12.41
N ARG A 146 -2.17 -10.03 -13.10
CA ARG A 146 -2.21 -10.08 -14.57
C ARG A 146 -3.15 -9.00 -15.08
N LEU A 147 -2.63 -8.09 -15.89
CA LEU A 147 -3.38 -6.98 -16.49
C LEU A 147 -3.73 -7.22 -17.96
N ALA A 148 -2.98 -8.09 -18.62
CA ALA A 148 -3.24 -8.62 -19.96
C ALA A 148 -2.56 -9.99 -20.09
N GLU A 149 -2.84 -10.71 -21.19
CA GLU A 149 -2.27 -12.05 -21.46
C GLU A 149 -0.75 -12.12 -21.26
N ASP A 150 -0.03 -11.07 -21.66
CA ASP A 150 1.43 -10.96 -21.64
C ASP A 150 1.97 -9.95 -20.62
N LEU A 151 1.11 -9.42 -19.73
CA LEU A 151 1.49 -8.37 -18.78
C LEU A 151 1.07 -8.73 -17.35
N GLU A 152 2.06 -9.02 -16.51
CA GLU A 152 1.88 -9.27 -15.08
C GLU A 152 2.80 -8.37 -14.26
N VAL A 153 2.22 -7.65 -13.30
CA VAL A 153 2.94 -6.71 -12.42
C VAL A 153 2.84 -7.12 -10.95
N ALA A 154 3.85 -6.76 -10.16
CA ALA A 154 3.79 -6.87 -8.71
C ALA A 154 2.98 -5.69 -8.15
N VAL A 155 2.07 -5.96 -7.21
CA VAL A 155 1.19 -4.97 -6.57
C VAL A 155 1.27 -5.16 -5.06
N ALA A 156 1.37 -4.07 -4.30
CA ALA A 156 1.34 -4.14 -2.85
C ALA A 156 0.09 -4.89 -2.37
N SER A 157 0.29 -5.91 -1.51
CA SER A 157 -0.81 -6.61 -0.85
C SER A 157 -1.57 -5.66 0.09
N PRO A 158 -2.80 -5.95 0.52
CA PRO A 158 -3.50 -5.05 1.45
C PRO A 158 -2.77 -4.90 2.79
N ALA A 159 -2.06 -5.94 3.26
CA ALA A 159 -1.17 -5.84 4.42
C ALA A 159 0.02 -4.90 4.17
N GLY A 160 0.68 -5.01 3.00
CA GLY A 160 1.73 -4.09 2.58
C GLY A 160 1.23 -2.64 2.45
N LEU A 161 0.03 -2.44 1.92
CA LEU A 161 -0.61 -1.12 1.84
C LEU A 161 -0.90 -0.55 3.23
N ALA A 162 -1.43 -1.36 4.16
CA ALA A 162 -1.69 -0.92 5.54
C ALA A 162 -0.40 -0.48 6.24
N LEU A 163 0.68 -1.26 6.10
CA LEU A 163 2.02 -0.91 6.60
C LEU A 163 2.49 0.43 6.05
N LEU A 164 2.45 0.60 4.72
CA LEU A 164 2.88 1.84 4.07
C LEU A 164 2.00 3.04 4.46
N LYS A 165 0.71 2.84 4.71
CA LYS A 165 -0.21 3.92 5.13
C LYS A 165 0.06 4.40 6.55
N LEU A 166 0.41 3.50 7.46
CA LEU A 166 0.82 3.87 8.81
C LEU A 166 2.13 4.66 8.81
N VAL A 167 3.12 4.24 8.02
CA VAL A 167 4.38 5.00 7.86
C VAL A 167 4.13 6.36 7.23
N ALA A 168 3.32 6.42 6.16
CA ALA A 168 2.98 7.68 5.52
C ALA A 168 2.21 8.61 6.48
N TRP A 169 1.31 8.06 7.30
CA TRP A 169 0.58 8.82 8.32
C TRP A 169 1.53 9.49 9.32
N ASP A 170 2.49 8.74 9.88
CA ASP A 170 3.48 9.27 10.83
C ASP A 170 4.31 10.42 10.23
N ASP A 171 4.61 10.36 8.94
CA ASP A 171 5.39 11.38 8.23
C ASP A 171 4.60 12.67 7.99
N ARG A 172 3.33 12.58 7.56
CA ARG A 172 2.60 13.75 7.02
C ARG A 172 1.17 13.97 7.53
N HIS A 173 0.59 13.02 8.25
CA HIS A 173 -0.77 13.10 8.83
C HIS A 173 -1.86 13.47 7.81
N TYR A 174 -1.75 13.01 6.56
CA TYR A 174 -2.76 13.33 5.56
C TYR A 174 -4.01 12.48 5.73
N GLN A 175 -5.17 13.14 5.73
CA GLN A 175 -6.48 12.52 5.82
C GLN A 175 -6.68 11.34 4.86
N ARG A 176 -6.16 11.44 3.63
CA ARG A 176 -6.28 10.37 2.64
C ARG A 176 -5.62 9.06 3.08
N ASP A 177 -4.54 9.13 3.86
CA ASP A 177 -3.84 7.94 4.33
C ASP A 177 -4.62 7.26 5.45
N ALA A 178 -5.21 8.05 6.36
CA ALA A 178 -6.13 7.56 7.38
C ALA A 178 -7.37 6.89 6.77
N GLN A 179 -8.01 7.53 5.78
CA GLN A 179 -9.19 6.98 5.11
C GLN A 179 -8.88 5.68 4.36
N ASP A 180 -7.73 5.59 3.70
CA ASP A 180 -7.31 4.36 3.03
C ASP A 180 -7.05 3.23 4.02
N LEU A 181 -6.40 3.53 5.15
CA LEU A 181 -6.20 2.57 6.23
C LEU A 181 -7.56 2.09 6.76
N GLY A 182 -8.49 3.00 6.99
CA GLY A 182 -9.85 2.66 7.45
C GLY A 182 -10.61 1.76 6.49
N LEU A 183 -10.49 1.99 5.17
CA LEU A 183 -11.06 1.10 4.16
C LEU A 183 -10.43 -0.30 4.24
N LEU A 184 -9.10 -0.38 4.32
CA LEU A 184 -8.39 -1.66 4.43
C LEU A 184 -8.83 -2.44 5.67
N LEU A 185 -8.92 -1.77 6.82
CA LEU A 185 -9.36 -2.37 8.09
C LEU A 185 -10.78 -2.95 8.00
N SER A 186 -11.69 -2.23 7.33
CA SER A 186 -13.11 -2.58 7.29
C SER A 186 -13.46 -3.63 6.23
N THR A 187 -12.56 -3.90 5.27
CA THR A 187 -12.87 -4.73 4.09
C THR A 187 -11.87 -5.86 3.87
N TYR A 188 -11.00 -6.13 4.85
CA TYR A 188 -9.93 -7.10 4.69
C TYR A 188 -10.46 -8.53 4.52
N ILE A 189 -11.52 -8.92 5.24
CA ILE A 189 -12.16 -10.24 5.04
C ILE A 189 -12.72 -10.35 3.62
N ASP A 190 -13.42 -9.32 3.15
CA ASP A 190 -14.03 -9.29 1.82
C ASP A 190 -12.97 -9.26 0.69
N ALA A 191 -11.75 -8.80 1.00
CA ALA A 191 -10.61 -8.79 0.08
C ALA A 191 -9.92 -10.16 -0.04
N GLY A 192 -10.71 -11.23 -0.15
CA GLY A 192 -10.25 -12.60 -0.39
C GLY A 192 -9.81 -13.39 0.86
N ASN A 193 -10.18 -12.93 2.06
CA ASN A 193 -9.79 -13.58 3.32
C ASN A 193 -10.95 -14.28 4.04
N ALA A 194 -12.16 -14.31 3.46
CA ALA A 194 -13.31 -15.03 4.03
C ALA A 194 -13.02 -16.51 4.32
N GLU A 195 -12.34 -17.21 3.41
CA GLU A 195 -11.95 -18.61 3.60
C GLU A 195 -10.97 -18.80 4.76
N ARG A 196 -10.12 -17.80 5.04
CA ARG A 196 -9.18 -17.86 6.18
C ARG A 196 -9.88 -17.69 7.53
N LEU A 197 -11.11 -17.16 7.54
CA LEU A 197 -11.93 -17.01 8.74
C LEU A 197 -12.94 -18.17 8.89
N TYR A 198 -13.65 -18.54 7.82
CA TYR A 198 -14.77 -19.49 7.88
C TYR A 198 -14.49 -20.86 7.26
N GLY A 199 -13.39 -21.00 6.53
CA GLY A 199 -13.04 -22.23 5.81
C GLY A 199 -12.77 -23.41 6.73
N GLU A 200 -12.79 -24.62 6.16
CA GLU A 200 -12.54 -25.86 6.90
C GLU A 200 -11.13 -25.91 7.53
N GLN A 201 -10.17 -25.21 6.92
CA GLN A 201 -8.80 -25.04 7.45
C GLN A 201 -8.52 -23.57 7.83
N ALA A 202 -9.54 -22.87 8.34
CA ALA A 202 -9.45 -21.46 8.71
C ALA A 202 -8.31 -21.17 9.69
N GLU A 203 -7.38 -20.30 9.27
CA GLU A 203 -6.25 -19.82 10.06
C GLU A 203 -6.67 -18.91 11.23
N HIS A 204 -7.89 -18.37 11.15
CA HIS A 204 -8.43 -17.37 12.08
C HIS A 204 -9.72 -17.81 12.77
N ALA A 205 -9.99 -19.12 12.82
CA ALA A 205 -11.17 -19.67 13.49
C ALA A 205 -11.25 -19.28 14.98
N ASP A 206 -10.11 -19.01 15.62
CA ASP A 206 -10.03 -18.54 17.00
C ASP A 206 -10.81 -17.23 17.23
N LEU A 207 -10.97 -16.40 16.19
CA LEU A 207 -11.77 -15.17 16.29
C LEU A 207 -13.27 -15.44 16.37
N LEU A 208 -13.74 -16.59 15.88
CA LEU A 208 -15.16 -16.97 15.93
C LEU A 208 -15.57 -17.53 17.30
N GLU A 209 -14.60 -17.84 18.16
CA GLU A 209 -14.85 -18.31 19.53
C GLU A 209 -15.18 -17.15 20.49
N ASP A 210 -14.96 -15.90 20.06
CA ASP A 210 -15.29 -14.70 20.84
C ASP A 210 -16.82 -14.52 20.93
N PRO A 211 -17.42 -14.53 22.14
CA PRO A 211 -18.86 -14.29 22.32
C PRO A 211 -19.30 -12.89 21.84
N GLU A 212 -18.38 -11.93 21.77
CA GLU A 212 -18.60 -10.57 21.26
C GLU A 212 -18.08 -10.41 19.82
N PHE A 213 -18.03 -11.51 19.06
CA PHE A 213 -17.57 -11.50 17.67
C PHE A 213 -18.26 -10.39 16.85
N ASP A 214 -17.41 -9.58 16.21
CA ASP A 214 -17.81 -8.58 15.24
C ASP A 214 -16.96 -8.74 13.98
N TYR A 215 -17.64 -8.73 12.82
CA TYR A 215 -17.02 -9.00 11.52
C TYR A 215 -15.95 -7.97 11.15
N GLU A 216 -16.21 -6.69 11.39
CA GLU A 216 -15.25 -5.63 11.07
C GLU A 216 -14.07 -5.66 12.05
N HIS A 217 -14.32 -5.94 13.33
CA HIS A 217 -13.26 -6.13 14.32
C HIS A 217 -12.34 -7.30 13.94
N ALA A 218 -12.92 -8.44 13.54
CA ALA A 218 -12.17 -9.58 13.05
C ALA A 218 -11.35 -9.21 11.79
N SER A 219 -11.94 -8.45 10.85
CA SER A 219 -11.26 -7.96 9.65
C SER A 219 -10.01 -7.14 10.00
N ALA A 220 -10.13 -6.19 10.92
CA ALA A 220 -8.99 -5.39 11.37
C ALA A 220 -7.93 -6.23 12.10
N ARG A 221 -8.35 -7.22 12.91
CA ARG A 221 -7.44 -8.11 13.66
C ARG A 221 -6.66 -9.06 12.75
N ILE A 222 -7.30 -9.64 11.73
CA ILE A 222 -6.64 -10.45 10.70
C ILE A 222 -5.61 -9.59 9.94
N LEU A 223 -5.98 -8.38 9.52
CA LEU A 223 -5.04 -7.46 8.88
C LEU A 223 -3.83 -7.17 9.79
N GLY A 224 -4.06 -7.00 11.10
CA GLY A 224 -3.00 -6.84 12.08
C GLY A 224 -2.04 -8.02 12.15
N ARG A 225 -2.56 -9.25 12.13
CA ARG A 225 -1.74 -10.49 12.11
C ARG A 225 -0.85 -10.55 10.87
N ASP A 226 -1.38 -10.17 9.71
CA ASP A 226 -0.64 -10.22 8.45
C ASP A 226 0.36 -9.07 8.32
N VAL A 227 0.02 -7.86 8.78
CA VAL A 227 1.00 -6.77 8.91
C VAL A 227 2.14 -7.20 9.83
N ALA A 228 1.86 -7.84 10.96
CA ALA A 228 2.89 -8.39 11.84
C ALA A 228 3.80 -9.43 11.19
N ALA A 229 3.27 -10.24 10.28
CA ALA A 229 4.03 -11.29 9.59
C ALA A 229 5.04 -10.73 8.58
N ILE A 230 4.81 -9.53 8.02
CA ILE A 230 5.67 -8.93 7.00
C ILE A 230 6.69 -7.94 7.56
N MET A 231 6.45 -7.38 8.75
CA MET A 231 7.29 -6.32 9.33
C MET A 231 8.71 -6.79 9.66
N SER A 232 9.70 -5.94 9.34
CA SER A 232 11.03 -6.02 9.94
C SER A 232 11.02 -5.60 11.42
N LYS A 233 12.14 -5.78 12.12
CA LYS A 233 12.27 -5.31 13.51
C LYS A 233 12.15 -3.77 13.57
N GLU A 234 12.75 -3.11 12.59
CA GLU A 234 12.75 -1.66 12.47
C GLU A 234 11.35 -1.12 12.19
N SER A 235 10.64 -1.67 11.21
CA SER A 235 9.26 -1.23 10.92
C SER A 235 8.32 -1.55 12.08
N ARG A 236 8.47 -2.71 12.73
CA ARG A 236 7.68 -3.08 13.90
C ARG A 236 7.78 -2.06 15.02
N SER A 237 9.00 -1.64 15.38
CA SER A 237 9.18 -0.64 16.44
C SER A 237 8.46 0.67 16.15
N ILE A 238 8.48 1.11 14.88
CA ILE A 238 7.82 2.35 14.45
C ILE A 238 6.29 2.18 14.46
N ILE A 239 5.78 1.09 13.91
CA ILE A 239 4.34 0.81 13.87
C ILE A 239 3.74 0.63 15.25
N GLU A 240 4.44 -0.07 16.16
CA GLU A 240 3.99 -0.22 17.54
C GLU A 240 3.96 1.12 18.29
N ARG A 241 4.92 2.02 18.04
CA ARG A 241 4.89 3.39 18.57
C ARG A 241 3.68 4.16 18.02
N ILE A 242 3.51 4.20 16.71
CA ILE A 242 2.39 4.92 16.05
C ILE A 242 1.06 4.44 16.62
N LEU A 243 0.84 3.12 16.67
CA LEU A 243 -0.41 2.56 17.18
C LEU A 243 -0.56 2.79 18.69
N ALA A 244 0.51 2.81 19.47
CA ALA A 244 0.41 3.15 20.89
C ALA A 244 -0.03 4.60 21.10
N GLU A 245 0.50 5.53 20.32
CA GLU A 245 0.16 6.96 20.36
C GLU A 245 -1.28 7.20 19.87
N GLU A 246 -1.64 6.63 18.71
CA GLU A 246 -2.93 6.85 18.05
C GLU A 246 -4.10 6.06 18.66
N THR A 247 -3.83 5.14 19.59
CA THR A 247 -4.88 4.41 20.35
C THR A 247 -4.96 4.81 21.82
N ASN A 248 -4.16 5.78 22.27
CA ASN A 248 -4.20 6.30 23.63
C ASN A 248 -5.45 7.17 23.85
N GLU A 249 -6.36 6.76 24.73
CA GLU A 249 -7.61 7.49 25.03
C GLU A 249 -7.39 8.89 25.59
N ALA A 250 -6.27 9.11 26.30
CA ALA A 250 -5.89 10.43 26.79
C ALA A 250 -5.17 11.28 25.71
N GLY A 251 -4.92 10.70 24.53
CA GLY A 251 -4.25 11.33 23.40
C GLY A 251 -5.21 12.08 22.47
N GLN A 252 -4.69 12.58 21.35
CA GLN A 252 -5.46 13.37 20.39
C GLN A 252 -6.28 12.53 19.39
N LEU A 253 -6.03 11.21 19.32
CA LEU A 253 -6.76 10.27 18.45
C LEU A 253 -6.89 10.77 16.99
N ARG A 254 -5.81 11.33 16.44
CA ARG A 254 -5.83 12.02 15.14
C ARG A 254 -6.14 11.03 14.01
N LEU A 255 -5.52 9.85 14.05
CA LEU A 255 -5.72 8.83 13.04
C LEU A 255 -7.16 8.33 13.02
N ALA A 256 -7.71 8.03 14.20
CA ALA A 256 -9.12 7.62 14.35
C ALA A 256 -10.07 8.72 13.85
N THR A 257 -9.78 9.98 14.18
CA THR A 257 -10.59 11.13 13.75
C THR A 257 -10.56 11.29 12.23
N GLU A 258 -9.39 11.24 11.59
CA GLU A 258 -9.29 11.38 10.13
C GLU A 258 -9.85 10.18 9.35
N MET A 259 -9.88 8.98 9.96
CA MET A 259 -10.57 7.81 9.42
C MET A 259 -12.09 8.06 9.29
N THR A 260 -12.68 8.89 10.15
CA THR A 260 -14.14 9.12 10.17
C THR A 260 -14.71 9.76 8.91
N GLY A 261 -13.86 10.48 8.16
CA GLY A 261 -14.23 11.02 6.84
C GLY A 261 -14.49 9.94 5.79
N GLY A 262 -14.10 8.70 6.04
CA GLY A 262 -14.49 7.54 5.25
C GLY A 262 -15.87 7.03 5.63
N ALA A 263 -16.73 6.67 4.66
CA ALA A 263 -18.11 6.26 4.97
C ALA A 263 -18.28 4.88 5.62
N HIS A 264 -17.18 4.19 6.00
CA HIS A 264 -17.28 3.04 6.92
C HIS A 264 -17.54 3.50 8.35
N PHE A 265 -17.07 4.70 8.70
CA PHE A 265 -17.10 5.20 10.07
C PHE A 265 -18.17 6.27 10.30
N ARG A 266 -18.68 6.94 9.26
CA ARG A 266 -19.83 7.88 9.35
C ARG A 266 -19.71 8.95 10.45
N GLY A 267 -18.49 9.43 10.73
CA GLY A 267 -18.25 10.38 11.83
C GLY A 267 -18.00 9.76 13.21
N GLU A 268 -18.07 8.44 13.34
CA GLU A 268 -17.95 7.70 14.61
C GLU A 268 -16.48 7.41 14.94
N THR A 269 -15.82 8.35 15.64
CA THR A 269 -14.42 8.21 16.06
C THR A 269 -14.19 6.99 16.96
N GLU A 270 -15.14 6.64 17.82
CA GLU A 270 -15.03 5.47 18.71
C GLU A 270 -14.93 4.17 17.91
N ARG A 271 -15.75 4.02 16.87
CA ARG A 271 -15.67 2.87 15.96
C ARG A 271 -14.32 2.82 15.23
N ALA A 272 -13.83 3.95 14.73
CA ALA A 272 -12.50 4.03 14.11
C ALA A 272 -11.38 3.65 15.09
N LEU A 273 -11.48 4.10 16.35
CA LEU A 273 -10.54 3.76 17.41
C LEU A 273 -10.55 2.26 17.73
N ILE A 274 -11.72 1.62 17.79
CA ILE A 274 -11.82 0.17 18.01
C ILE A 274 -11.12 -0.58 16.86
N MET A 275 -11.31 -0.17 15.60
CA MET A 275 -10.61 -0.80 14.47
C MET A 275 -9.08 -0.69 14.58
N LEU A 276 -8.55 0.46 15.02
CA LEU A 276 -7.11 0.62 15.27
C LEU A 276 -6.63 -0.26 16.43
N ARG A 277 -7.44 -0.45 17.46
CA ARG A 277 -7.13 -1.37 18.58
C ARG A 277 -7.10 -2.81 18.12
N GLN A 278 -8.04 -3.23 17.27
CA GLN A 278 -8.07 -4.58 16.70
C GLN A 278 -6.87 -4.84 15.80
N LEU A 279 -6.48 -3.87 14.96
CA LEU A 279 -5.22 -3.93 14.21
C LEU A 279 -4.02 -4.11 15.13
N ARG A 280 -3.91 -3.28 16.19
CA ARG A 280 -2.83 -3.35 17.17
C ARG A 280 -2.82 -4.68 17.92
N GLN A 281 -3.99 -5.23 18.25
CA GLN A 281 -4.11 -6.53 18.90
C GLN A 281 -3.69 -7.67 17.97
N GLY A 282 -4.10 -7.64 16.70
CA GLY A 282 -3.66 -8.61 15.69
C GLY A 282 -2.14 -8.65 15.53
N ILE A 283 -1.48 -7.48 15.62
CA ILE A 283 -0.01 -7.39 15.60
C ILE A 283 0.63 -8.12 16.79
N LYS A 284 -0.02 -8.10 17.96
CA LYS A 284 0.44 -8.74 19.20
C LYS A 284 0.14 -10.24 19.24
N ASP A 285 -0.97 -10.70 18.63
CA ASP A 285 -1.34 -12.13 18.60
C ASP A 285 -0.18 -12.99 18.05
N ARG A 286 0.59 -12.46 17.09
CA ARG A 286 1.78 -13.11 16.48
C ARG A 286 3.05 -13.08 17.35
N VAL A 287 3.10 -12.29 18.41
CA VAL A 287 4.27 -12.21 19.33
C VAL A 287 4.23 -13.34 20.37
N THR A 288 3.05 -13.92 20.59
CA THR A 288 2.78 -14.98 21.56
C THR A 288 2.70 -16.39 20.96
N GLY A 289 3.07 -16.57 19.69
CA GLY A 289 3.07 -17.85 18.96
C GLY A 289 4.45 -18.30 18.51
#